data_AF-A0A937MBH2-F1
#
_entry.id   AF-A0A937MBH2-F1
#
_cell.length_a   1.000
_cell.length_b   1.000
_cell.length_c   1.000
_cell.angle_alpha   90.00
_cell.angle_beta   90.00
_cell.angle_gamma   90.00
#
_symmetry.space_group_name_H-M   'P 1'
#
loop_
_entity.id
_entity.type
_entity.pdbx_description
1 polymer ?
#
loop_
_entity_poly.entity_id
_entity_poly.type
_entity_poly.pdbx_seq_one_letter_code
_entity_poly.pdbx_strand_id
1 'polypeptide(L)'
;MVRLTVLLAFVAALFVSTQAVAVPAEFKKELNEINKVIRNATTQVVYKKKYDGMSEELDRATQSLKDLAAKAGVSESDSDIKRALKRIADTRKKLNKALAKQGKTPGAVKSKSGFGAPKKTTKTPGAVASKSGFGAPKASTKTPGAVKSKSGFGAPKAATKTPGAVTPKGGSMKPKGAAPAQTAAAPAEDWSSQNAVFDKYKTRIVDLNGLVKKMARTEDEAEFLELAKSGIPMFEQSRKVIAAIHEGIPEIRDFQEVNAEAQKINLRYLVSDLESNLIDRAEHRIKMAASGLLNEADSELYSMKGQKRPDFAANSMGRIKEKFAILDAIAPGDAKVAEEKARIMPEAEKRYQAAMANVAKTKMPKEKFDGDDADAIRADIAKLYSAKYADGKVKRVVITSESWKEQAVAEVNNNSEIVAGYYKYLYAQVAVKKAKGCLVYAMGFRKGWTGEGEDYGPLEIRSVGSNYPILEENIGK
;
A
#
# COMPACT_ATOMS: atom_id res chain seq x y z
N MET A 1 -69.50 -11.94 -27.53
CA MET A 1 -68.93 -11.61 -26.21
C MET A 1 -68.00 -12.75 -25.73
N VAL A 2 -66.81 -12.92 -26.34
CA VAL A 2 -65.94 -14.11 -26.06
C VAL A 2 -64.42 -13.79 -26.05
N ARG A 3 -63.95 -12.72 -26.71
CA ARG A 3 -62.51 -12.46 -26.92
C ARG A 3 -61.76 -11.75 -25.78
N LEU A 4 -62.34 -11.56 -24.60
CA LEU A 4 -61.71 -10.82 -23.50
C LEU A 4 -61.14 -11.72 -22.38
N THR A 5 -61.69 -12.93 -22.17
CA THR A 5 -61.38 -13.77 -21.00
C THR A 5 -60.04 -14.51 -21.12
N VAL A 6 -59.59 -14.83 -22.34
CA VAL A 6 -58.36 -15.62 -22.57
C VAL A 6 -57.09 -14.81 -22.28
N LEU A 7 -57.13 -13.48 -22.43
CA LEU A 7 -55.94 -12.64 -22.27
C LEU A 7 -55.49 -12.50 -20.80
N LEU A 8 -56.43 -12.53 -19.84
CA LEU A 8 -56.09 -12.44 -18.41
C LEU A 8 -55.36 -13.69 -17.89
N ALA A 9 -55.66 -14.87 -18.43
CA ALA A 9 -55.04 -16.13 -18.00
C ALA A 9 -53.53 -16.21 -18.32
N PHE A 10 -53.08 -15.55 -19.40
CA PHE A 10 -51.67 -15.60 -19.82
C PHE A 10 -50.78 -14.56 -19.13
N VAL A 11 -51.34 -13.45 -18.64
CA VAL A 11 -50.58 -12.42 -17.91
C VAL A 11 -50.23 -12.87 -16.48
N ALA A 12 -51.08 -13.70 -15.87
CA ALA A 12 -50.86 -14.26 -14.53
C ALA A 12 -49.64 -15.21 -14.42
N ALA A 13 -49.11 -15.71 -15.56
CA ALA A 13 -48.03 -16.70 -15.58
C ALA A 13 -46.61 -16.12 -15.76
N LEU A 14 -46.46 -14.81 -16.02
CA LEU A 14 -45.17 -14.19 -16.36
C LEU A 14 -44.62 -13.17 -15.33
N PHE A 15 -45.31 -12.98 -14.21
CA PHE A 15 -44.78 -12.27 -13.04
C PHE A 15 -44.37 -13.25 -11.92
N VAL A 16 -43.43 -14.15 -12.24
CA VAL A 16 -42.51 -14.66 -11.21
C VAL A 16 -41.65 -13.48 -10.78
N SER A 17 -42.14 -12.72 -9.80
CA SER A 17 -41.42 -11.59 -9.23
C SER A 17 -40.06 -12.07 -8.75
N THR A 18 -38.97 -11.52 -9.28
CA THR A 18 -37.62 -11.72 -8.76
C THR A 18 -37.48 -10.99 -7.42
N GLN A 19 -38.13 -11.55 -6.39
CA GLN A 19 -37.89 -11.17 -5.01
C GLN A 19 -36.39 -11.28 -4.77
N ALA A 20 -35.77 -10.19 -4.33
CA ALA A 20 -34.34 -10.16 -4.06
C ALA A 20 -34.06 -11.05 -2.85
N VAL A 21 -33.82 -12.35 -3.10
CA VAL A 21 -33.58 -13.36 -2.08
C VAL A 21 -32.48 -12.84 -1.16
N ALA A 22 -32.84 -12.61 0.10
CA ALA A 22 -31.97 -11.95 1.05
C ALA A 22 -30.72 -12.82 1.29
N VAL A 23 -29.61 -12.45 0.64
CA VAL A 23 -28.37 -13.23 0.57
C VAL A 23 -27.98 -13.73 1.96
N PRO A 24 -28.03 -15.05 2.23
CA PRO A 24 -27.91 -15.60 3.57
C PRO A 24 -26.65 -15.14 4.31
N ALA A 25 -26.76 -14.96 5.63
CA ALA A 25 -25.62 -14.59 6.47
C ALA A 25 -24.47 -15.63 6.35
N GLU A 26 -24.81 -16.90 6.17
CA GLU A 26 -23.85 -17.99 5.93
C GLU A 26 -23.11 -17.84 4.59
N PHE A 27 -23.79 -17.45 3.51
CA PHE A 27 -23.13 -17.18 2.22
C PHE A 27 -22.10 -16.05 2.37
N LYS A 28 -22.45 -14.96 3.05
CA LYS A 28 -21.52 -13.84 3.30
C LYS A 28 -20.32 -14.27 4.16
N LYS A 29 -20.52 -15.21 5.09
CA LYS A 29 -19.46 -15.80 5.92
C LYS A 29 -18.53 -16.69 5.10
N GLU A 30 -19.05 -17.65 4.34
CA GLU A 30 -18.27 -18.54 3.46
C GLU A 30 -17.51 -17.74 2.39
N LEU A 31 -18.16 -16.76 1.77
CA LEU A 31 -17.55 -15.85 0.79
C LEU A 31 -16.39 -15.03 1.39
N ASN A 32 -16.47 -14.63 2.67
CA ASN A 32 -15.39 -13.91 3.33
C ASN A 32 -14.17 -14.81 3.57
N GLU A 33 -14.37 -16.07 3.97
CA GLU A 33 -13.27 -17.04 4.11
C GLU A 33 -12.58 -17.31 2.76
N ILE A 34 -13.34 -17.49 1.68
CA ILE A 34 -12.76 -17.61 0.33
C ILE A 34 -12.01 -16.32 -0.06
N ASN A 35 -12.54 -15.14 0.28
CA ASN A 35 -11.83 -13.87 0.08
C ASN A 35 -10.58 -13.70 0.98
N LYS A 36 -10.41 -14.46 2.07
CA LYS A 36 -9.12 -14.53 2.79
C LYS A 36 -8.10 -15.37 2.01
N VAL A 37 -8.51 -16.51 1.46
CA VAL A 37 -7.65 -17.36 0.60
C VAL A 37 -7.18 -16.57 -0.63
N ILE A 38 -8.10 -15.90 -1.35
CA ILE A 38 -7.75 -15.05 -2.50
C ILE A 38 -6.76 -13.94 -2.10
N ARG A 39 -6.95 -13.30 -0.94
CA ARG A 39 -6.01 -12.28 -0.43
C ARG A 39 -4.64 -12.87 -0.05
N ASN A 40 -4.59 -14.06 0.54
CA ASN A 40 -3.33 -14.76 0.82
C ASN A 40 -2.58 -15.05 -0.48
N ALA A 41 -3.19 -15.77 -1.42
CA ALA A 41 -2.59 -16.09 -2.72
C ALA A 41 -2.12 -14.82 -3.46
N THR A 42 -2.94 -13.76 -3.48
CA THR A 42 -2.54 -12.46 -4.02
C THR A 42 -1.30 -11.89 -3.31
N THR A 43 -1.22 -12.01 -1.99
CA THR A 43 -0.09 -11.51 -1.20
C THR A 43 1.19 -12.31 -1.43
N GLN A 44 1.10 -13.64 -1.54
CA GLN A 44 2.23 -14.51 -1.85
C GLN A 44 2.80 -14.20 -3.25
N VAL A 45 1.93 -14.15 -4.26
CA VAL A 45 2.31 -13.90 -5.67
C VAL A 45 2.79 -12.48 -5.90
N VAL A 46 2.05 -11.46 -5.46
CA VAL A 46 2.33 -10.06 -5.81
C VAL A 46 3.45 -9.47 -4.96
N TYR A 47 3.41 -9.66 -3.64
CA TYR A 47 4.34 -9.01 -2.72
C TYR A 47 5.50 -9.92 -2.33
N LYS A 48 5.21 -11.13 -1.82
CA LYS A 48 6.26 -12.04 -1.27
C LYS A 48 7.01 -12.85 -2.32
N LYS A 49 6.63 -12.75 -3.60
CA LYS A 49 7.21 -13.46 -4.77
C LYS A 49 7.27 -14.99 -4.60
N LYS A 50 6.36 -15.57 -3.82
CA LYS A 50 6.23 -17.02 -3.63
C LYS A 50 5.15 -17.55 -4.58
N TYR A 51 5.51 -18.52 -5.42
CA TYR A 51 4.68 -18.98 -6.54
C TYR A 51 4.29 -20.45 -6.46
N ASP A 52 5.06 -21.27 -5.73
CA ASP A 52 4.83 -22.71 -5.65
C ASP A 52 3.52 -23.00 -4.89
N GLY A 53 2.70 -23.92 -5.40
CA GLY A 53 1.33 -24.19 -4.91
C GLY A 53 0.27 -23.12 -5.22
N MET A 54 0.65 -21.94 -5.72
CA MET A 54 -0.31 -20.82 -5.87
C MET A 54 -1.33 -21.01 -6.99
N SER A 55 -1.04 -21.79 -8.04
CA SER A 55 -2.09 -22.14 -9.03
C SER A 55 -3.17 -22.99 -8.37
N GLU A 56 -2.79 -24.04 -7.64
CA GLU A 56 -3.72 -24.94 -6.96
C GLU A 56 -4.55 -24.24 -5.87
N GLU A 57 -4.00 -23.22 -5.21
CA GLU A 57 -4.76 -22.38 -4.27
C GLU A 57 -5.79 -21.49 -5.00
N LEU A 58 -5.43 -20.91 -6.16
CA LEU A 58 -6.33 -20.13 -7.00
C LEU A 58 -7.39 -21.00 -7.71
N ASP A 59 -7.06 -22.23 -8.09
CA ASP A 59 -8.00 -23.20 -8.67
C ASP A 59 -9.01 -23.69 -7.62
N ARG A 60 -8.55 -24.07 -6.42
CA ARG A 60 -9.46 -24.39 -5.30
C ARG A 60 -10.36 -23.21 -4.94
N ALA A 61 -9.81 -21.99 -4.85
CA ALA A 61 -10.62 -20.79 -4.61
C ALA A 61 -11.65 -20.51 -5.72
N THR A 62 -11.34 -20.88 -6.98
CA THR A 62 -12.28 -20.77 -8.11
C THR A 62 -13.43 -21.76 -7.94
N GLN A 63 -13.13 -23.02 -7.63
CA GLN A 63 -14.15 -24.04 -7.45
C GLN A 63 -15.04 -23.72 -6.24
N SER A 64 -14.46 -23.33 -5.09
CA SER A 64 -15.25 -22.96 -3.91
C SER A 64 -16.17 -21.75 -4.12
N LEU A 65 -15.85 -20.81 -5.02
CA LEU A 65 -16.79 -19.75 -5.41
C LEU A 65 -17.96 -20.29 -6.22
N LYS A 66 -17.72 -21.23 -7.15
CA LYS A 66 -18.76 -21.87 -7.96
C LYS A 66 -19.67 -22.75 -7.11
N ASP A 67 -19.08 -23.56 -6.23
CA ASP A 67 -19.82 -24.41 -5.29
C ASP A 67 -20.70 -23.57 -4.36
N LEU A 68 -20.17 -22.46 -3.82
CA LEU A 68 -20.92 -21.53 -2.96
C LEU A 68 -22.04 -20.80 -3.71
N ALA A 69 -21.78 -20.37 -4.95
CA ALA A 69 -22.78 -19.74 -5.81
C ALA A 69 -23.95 -20.71 -6.09
N ALA A 70 -23.64 -21.94 -6.51
CA ALA A 70 -24.62 -22.99 -6.75
C ALA A 70 -25.41 -23.36 -5.47
N LYS A 71 -24.73 -23.56 -4.34
CA LYS A 71 -25.33 -23.86 -3.03
C LYS A 71 -26.35 -22.80 -2.57
N ALA A 72 -26.12 -21.54 -2.92
CA ALA A 72 -27.00 -20.42 -2.53
C ALA A 72 -28.01 -20.01 -3.61
N GLY A 73 -28.05 -20.68 -4.78
CA GLY A 73 -28.89 -20.28 -5.91
C GLY A 73 -28.47 -18.96 -6.56
N VAL A 74 -27.23 -18.52 -6.35
CA VAL A 74 -26.68 -17.24 -6.82
C VAL A 74 -25.94 -17.46 -8.15
N SER A 75 -26.13 -16.57 -9.12
CA SER A 75 -25.43 -16.63 -10.41
C SER A 75 -23.95 -16.23 -10.28
N GLU A 76 -23.05 -16.83 -11.08
CA GLU A 76 -21.67 -16.34 -11.24
C GLU A 76 -21.59 -14.88 -11.77
N SER A 77 -22.69 -14.36 -12.30
CA SER A 77 -22.82 -12.96 -12.72
C SER A 77 -23.04 -11.98 -11.56
N ASP A 78 -23.33 -12.46 -10.34
CA ASP A 78 -23.50 -11.64 -9.13
C ASP A 78 -22.30 -10.71 -8.88
N SER A 79 -22.57 -9.52 -8.35
CA SER A 79 -21.58 -8.46 -8.20
C SER A 79 -20.40 -8.82 -7.28
N ASP A 80 -20.57 -9.70 -6.29
CA ASP A 80 -19.51 -10.10 -5.38
C ASP A 80 -18.81 -11.40 -5.82
N ILE A 81 -19.55 -12.39 -6.35
CA ILE A 81 -18.94 -13.57 -6.99
C ILE A 81 -18.06 -13.14 -8.18
N LYS A 82 -18.58 -12.29 -9.08
CA LYS A 82 -17.86 -11.73 -10.23
C LYS A 82 -16.63 -10.91 -9.81
N ARG A 83 -16.71 -10.18 -8.69
CA ARG A 83 -15.57 -9.42 -8.12
C ARG A 83 -14.49 -10.36 -7.57
N ALA A 84 -14.88 -11.46 -6.93
CA ALA A 84 -13.95 -12.47 -6.43
C ALA A 84 -13.28 -13.25 -7.57
N LEU A 85 -14.05 -13.71 -8.57
CA LEU A 85 -13.53 -14.36 -9.78
C LEU A 85 -12.56 -13.44 -10.55
N LYS A 86 -12.87 -12.15 -10.71
CA LYS A 86 -11.95 -11.19 -11.33
C LYS A 86 -10.61 -11.09 -10.59
N ARG A 87 -10.63 -11.01 -9.25
CA ARG A 87 -9.40 -11.00 -8.42
C ARG A 87 -8.54 -12.25 -8.62
N ILE A 88 -9.17 -13.42 -8.76
CA ILE A 88 -8.47 -14.67 -9.09
C ILE A 88 -7.83 -14.58 -10.48
N ALA A 89 -8.57 -14.14 -11.50
CA ALA A 89 -8.05 -14.00 -12.87
C ALA A 89 -6.88 -13.02 -12.97
N ASP A 90 -6.99 -11.84 -12.33
CA ASP A 90 -5.92 -10.83 -12.27
C ASP A 90 -4.67 -11.37 -11.55
N THR A 91 -4.84 -12.16 -10.49
CA THR A 91 -3.73 -12.79 -9.75
C THR A 91 -3.09 -13.92 -10.54
N ARG A 92 -3.90 -14.75 -11.22
CA ARG A 92 -3.43 -15.82 -12.12
C ARG A 92 -2.63 -15.26 -13.31
N LYS A 93 -3.07 -14.13 -13.87
CA LYS A 93 -2.33 -13.39 -14.92
C LYS A 93 -0.96 -12.90 -14.42
N LYS A 94 -0.88 -12.43 -13.17
CA LYS A 94 0.40 -12.04 -12.54
C LYS A 94 1.30 -13.25 -12.23
N LEU A 95 0.74 -14.34 -11.72
CA LEU A 95 1.44 -15.62 -11.47
C LEU A 95 2.07 -16.16 -12.76
N ASN A 96 1.28 -16.29 -13.84
CA ASN A 96 1.78 -16.82 -15.11
C ASN A 96 2.87 -15.91 -15.71
N LYS A 97 2.74 -14.58 -15.61
CA LYS A 97 3.79 -13.64 -16.05
C LYS A 97 5.07 -13.74 -15.20
N ALA A 98 4.97 -14.15 -13.93
CA ALA A 98 6.12 -14.37 -13.06
C ALA A 98 6.80 -15.72 -13.32
N LEU A 99 6.03 -16.80 -13.48
CA LEU A 99 6.54 -18.14 -13.80
C LEU A 99 7.26 -18.16 -15.16
N ALA A 100 6.69 -17.52 -16.18
CA ALA A 100 7.32 -17.39 -17.49
C ALA A 100 8.68 -16.67 -17.42
N LYS A 101 8.82 -15.64 -16.56
CA LYS A 101 10.10 -14.96 -16.28
C LYS A 101 11.12 -15.84 -15.54
N GLN A 102 10.71 -16.97 -14.98
CA GLN A 102 11.58 -17.95 -14.31
C GLN A 102 11.83 -19.20 -15.17
N GLY A 103 11.40 -19.22 -16.44
CA GLY A 103 11.45 -20.43 -17.29
C GLY A 103 10.53 -21.57 -16.82
N LYS A 104 9.67 -21.34 -15.82
CA LYS A 104 8.70 -22.33 -15.32
C LYS A 104 7.41 -22.25 -16.15
N THR A 105 6.98 -23.37 -16.72
CA THR A 105 5.64 -23.50 -17.30
C THR A 105 4.58 -23.64 -16.18
N PRO A 106 3.36 -23.09 -16.33
CA PRO A 106 2.27 -23.35 -15.40
C PRO A 106 1.86 -24.83 -15.43
N GLY A 107 1.94 -25.51 -14.29
CA GLY A 107 1.54 -26.92 -14.18
C GLY A 107 0.02 -27.10 -14.24
N ALA A 108 -0.49 -27.73 -15.29
CA ALA A 108 -1.88 -28.17 -15.37
C ALA A 108 -2.07 -29.49 -14.62
N VAL A 109 -2.89 -29.48 -13.56
CA VAL A 109 -3.12 -30.66 -12.70
C VAL A 109 -4.44 -31.34 -13.07
N LYS A 110 -4.37 -32.65 -13.36
CA LYS A 110 -5.56 -33.50 -13.57
C LYS A 110 -6.30 -33.68 -12.24
N SER A 111 -7.59 -33.35 -12.20
CA SER A 111 -8.41 -33.45 -11.00
C SER A 111 -8.59 -34.91 -10.53
N LYS A 112 -8.15 -35.22 -9.30
CA LYS A 112 -8.67 -36.35 -8.52
C LYS A 112 -9.57 -35.80 -7.41
N SER A 113 -10.85 -36.14 -7.48
CA SER A 113 -11.85 -35.79 -6.47
C SER A 113 -11.64 -36.58 -5.18
N GLY A 114 -11.42 -35.88 -4.07
CA GLY A 114 -11.28 -36.49 -2.73
C GLY A 114 -11.47 -35.44 -1.65
N PHE A 115 -12.68 -35.34 -1.11
CA PHE A 115 -13.05 -34.29 -0.15
C PHE A 115 -12.60 -34.69 1.27
N GLY A 116 -11.62 -33.99 1.83
CA GLY A 116 -11.08 -34.24 3.17
C GLY A 116 -11.29 -33.03 4.10
N ALA A 117 -12.04 -33.22 5.19
CA ALA A 117 -12.35 -32.15 6.14
C ALA A 117 -11.09 -31.68 6.91
N PRO A 118 -11.00 -30.38 7.28
CA PRO A 118 -9.82 -29.82 7.93
C PRO A 118 -9.62 -30.33 9.37
N LYS A 119 -8.38 -30.70 9.71
CA LYS A 119 -7.99 -31.11 11.07
C LYS A 119 -8.18 -29.97 12.07
N LYS A 120 -9.09 -30.14 13.04
CA LYS A 120 -9.08 -29.36 14.30
C LYS A 120 -7.79 -29.66 15.07
N THR A 121 -7.14 -28.62 15.57
CA THR A 121 -6.01 -28.72 16.50
C THR A 121 -6.36 -28.00 17.81
N THR A 122 -6.77 -28.79 18.81
CA THR A 122 -7.01 -28.30 20.18
C THR A 122 -6.24 -29.18 21.15
N LYS A 123 -5.20 -28.61 21.76
CA LYS A 123 -4.67 -29.12 23.03
C LYS A 123 -5.62 -28.66 24.13
N THR A 124 -6.02 -29.51 25.08
CA THR A 124 -5.26 -29.79 26.33
C THR A 124 -5.83 -31.14 26.90
N PRO A 125 -5.81 -31.56 28.20
CA PRO A 125 -5.35 -32.93 28.48
C PRO A 125 -6.33 -33.87 29.23
N GLY A 126 -6.06 -35.18 29.14
CA GLY A 126 -6.25 -36.12 30.26
C GLY A 126 -7.46 -37.07 30.24
N ALA A 127 -7.30 -38.14 31.04
CA ALA A 127 -8.31 -39.05 31.60
C ALA A 127 -9.09 -40.06 30.69
N VAL A 128 -8.52 -41.28 30.61
CA VAL A 128 -9.16 -42.59 30.92
C VAL A 128 -10.56 -42.95 30.34
N ALA A 129 -10.51 -43.71 29.23
CA ALA A 129 -11.15 -45.02 28.97
C ALA A 129 -12.59 -45.40 29.44
N SER A 130 -13.34 -46.01 28.50
CA SER A 130 -14.13 -47.23 28.75
C SER A 130 -14.16 -48.17 27.53
N LYS A 131 -14.51 -49.45 27.73
CA LYS A 131 -14.69 -50.50 26.69
C LYS A 131 -16.10 -50.37 26.04
N SER A 132 -16.59 -51.17 25.08
CA SER A 132 -16.20 -52.49 24.52
C SER A 132 -16.88 -52.72 23.15
N GLY A 133 -16.42 -53.67 22.34
CA GLY A 133 -17.17 -54.17 21.17
C GLY A 133 -16.35 -55.14 20.31
N PHE A 134 -16.69 -56.44 20.31
CA PHE A 134 -15.91 -57.52 19.67
C PHE A 134 -16.67 -58.10 18.46
N GLY A 135 -15.97 -58.44 17.38
CA GLY A 135 -16.54 -59.06 16.16
C GLY A 135 -15.44 -59.61 15.26
N ALA A 136 -15.66 -60.77 14.63
CA ALA A 136 -14.58 -61.69 14.17
C ALA A 136 -14.59 -62.01 12.64
N PRO A 137 -13.52 -62.64 12.08
CA PRO A 137 -13.19 -62.56 10.63
C PRO A 137 -13.29 -63.89 9.82
N LYS A 138 -13.10 -63.79 8.49
CA LYS A 138 -12.60 -64.78 7.47
C LYS A 138 -12.29 -64.00 6.16
N ALA A 139 -11.28 -64.24 5.30
CA ALA A 139 -10.62 -65.44 4.71
C ALA A 139 -11.46 -66.14 3.60
N SER A 140 -10.96 -66.58 2.42
CA SER A 140 -9.69 -66.40 1.64
C SER A 140 -9.95 -66.87 0.16
N THR A 141 -9.08 -67.09 -0.86
CA THR A 141 -7.61 -67.31 -1.05
C THR A 141 -7.19 -67.26 -2.57
N LYS A 142 -5.88 -67.29 -2.88
CA LYS A 142 -5.16 -67.83 -4.09
C LYS A 142 -5.03 -67.08 -5.46
N THR A 143 -3.81 -66.54 -5.71
CA THR A 143 -2.78 -66.78 -6.80
C THR A 143 -3.18 -67.23 -8.23
N PRO A 144 -2.39 -66.97 -9.33
CA PRO A 144 -0.99 -66.47 -9.48
C PRO A 144 -0.81 -65.24 -10.43
N GLY A 145 0.39 -64.72 -10.83
CA GLY A 145 1.79 -65.16 -10.70
C GLY A 145 2.86 -64.04 -10.92
N ALA A 146 4.11 -64.40 -11.29
CA ALA A 146 5.34 -63.53 -11.28
C ALA A 146 5.58 -62.75 -12.63
N VAL A 147 6.60 -61.87 -12.86
CA VAL A 147 8.08 -61.98 -12.67
C VAL A 147 8.83 -60.62 -12.56
N LYS A 148 9.84 -60.59 -11.67
CA LYS A 148 11.08 -59.76 -11.53
C LYS A 148 11.39 -58.57 -12.48
N SER A 149 11.93 -57.50 -11.87
CA SER A 149 13.19 -56.84 -12.30
C SER A 149 14.03 -56.41 -11.06
N LYS A 150 15.24 -55.85 -11.22
CA LYS A 150 16.32 -55.85 -10.19
C LYS A 150 16.69 -54.48 -9.58
N SER A 151 17.21 -54.56 -8.34
CA SER A 151 18.12 -53.67 -7.58
C SER A 151 18.93 -52.60 -8.34
N GLY A 152 19.31 -51.44 -7.77
CA GLY A 152 19.15 -50.92 -6.40
C GLY A 152 20.47 -50.80 -5.61
N PHE A 153 20.71 -49.67 -4.92
CA PHE A 153 21.76 -49.44 -3.89
C PHE A 153 21.44 -48.15 -3.08
N GLY A 154 22.07 -47.89 -1.93
CA GLY A 154 21.84 -46.63 -1.19
C GLY A 154 22.66 -46.35 0.08
N ALA A 155 22.48 -45.13 0.58
CA ALA A 155 22.78 -44.58 1.93
C ALA A 155 24.20 -44.69 2.56
N PRO A 156 24.85 -43.53 2.85
CA PRO A 156 25.90 -43.39 3.87
C PRO A 156 25.38 -42.78 5.19
N LYS A 157 26.19 -42.81 6.26
CA LYS A 157 25.91 -42.25 7.60
C LYS A 157 27.20 -41.64 8.22
N ALA A 158 27.08 -40.74 9.20
CA ALA A 158 28.19 -39.99 9.83
C ALA A 158 28.94 -40.82 10.93
N ALA A 159 30.05 -40.42 11.59
CA ALA A 159 30.86 -39.18 11.68
C ALA A 159 32.37 -39.55 11.99
N THR A 160 33.33 -38.81 12.62
CA THR A 160 33.39 -37.54 13.40
C THR A 160 34.86 -37.03 13.57
N LYS A 161 35.05 -35.70 13.76
CA LYS A 161 36.17 -34.96 14.45
C LYS A 161 37.67 -35.08 13.98
N THR A 162 38.33 -33.91 14.03
CA THR A 162 39.78 -33.58 13.97
C THR A 162 40.42 -33.46 15.40
N PRO A 163 41.71 -33.09 15.63
CA PRO A 163 42.86 -32.84 14.71
C PRO A 163 44.18 -33.57 15.08
N GLY A 164 45.25 -33.39 14.29
CA GLY A 164 46.64 -33.73 14.64
C GLY A 164 47.64 -33.21 13.58
N ALA A 165 48.88 -32.90 13.97
CA ALA A 165 49.92 -32.31 13.09
C ALA A 165 51.23 -33.10 13.14
N VAL A 166 52.11 -32.92 12.14
CA VAL A 166 53.60 -32.95 12.24
C VAL A 166 54.23 -32.66 10.85
N THR A 167 55.33 -31.90 10.83
CA THR A 167 56.20 -31.67 9.65
C THR A 167 57.43 -32.58 9.67
N PRO A 168 58.11 -32.78 8.52
CA PRO A 168 59.56 -32.56 8.55
C PRO A 168 60.10 -31.69 7.40
N LYS A 169 61.32 -31.18 7.60
CA LYS A 169 62.12 -30.45 6.61
C LYS A 169 62.72 -31.40 5.56
N GLY A 170 62.94 -30.88 4.35
CA GLY A 170 63.88 -31.37 3.34
C GLY A 170 64.16 -30.23 2.36
N GLY A 171 65.41 -29.99 1.94
CA GLY A 171 65.78 -28.72 1.30
C GLY A 171 66.78 -28.81 0.16
N SER A 172 67.00 -27.63 -0.45
CA SER A 172 68.13 -27.25 -1.33
C SER A 172 68.41 -28.09 -2.58
N MET A 173 68.09 -27.53 -3.76
CA MET A 173 69.02 -27.39 -4.90
C MET A 173 68.56 -26.27 -5.87
N LYS A 174 69.51 -25.60 -6.54
CA LYS A 174 69.33 -24.50 -7.51
C LYS A 174 70.68 -24.25 -8.23
N PRO A 175 70.77 -23.66 -9.45
CA PRO A 175 69.91 -23.69 -10.64
C PRO A 175 70.60 -24.37 -11.85
N LYS A 176 69.86 -24.62 -12.95
CA LYS A 176 70.43 -24.54 -14.32
C LYS A 176 69.36 -24.41 -15.41
N GLY A 177 69.64 -23.60 -16.44
CA GLY A 177 69.04 -23.75 -17.78
C GLY A 177 67.94 -22.75 -18.21
N ALA A 178 68.31 -21.90 -19.19
CA ALA A 178 67.49 -21.31 -20.25
C ALA A 178 66.02 -20.90 -19.98
N ALA A 179 65.78 -19.58 -19.95
CA ALA A 179 64.51 -19.01 -20.40
C ALA A 179 64.59 -18.73 -21.92
N PRO A 180 63.51 -18.95 -22.71
CA PRO A 180 63.46 -18.54 -24.10
C PRO A 180 63.31 -17.02 -24.24
N ALA A 181 63.65 -16.51 -25.43
CA ALA A 181 63.77 -15.10 -25.77
C ALA A 181 62.66 -14.17 -25.24
N GLN A 182 63.06 -12.99 -24.75
CA GLN A 182 62.17 -11.85 -24.68
C GLN A 182 61.68 -11.52 -26.10
N THR A 183 60.37 -11.59 -26.33
CA THR A 183 59.75 -10.94 -27.49
C THR A 183 60.08 -9.45 -27.43
N ALA A 184 60.45 -8.85 -28.57
CA ALA A 184 60.75 -7.43 -28.62
C ALA A 184 59.57 -6.63 -28.04
N ALA A 185 59.85 -5.72 -27.11
CA ALA A 185 58.83 -4.84 -26.56
C ALA A 185 58.23 -4.04 -27.72
N ALA A 186 56.91 -4.05 -27.83
CA ALA A 186 56.20 -3.11 -28.70
C ALA A 186 56.62 -1.67 -28.33
N PRO A 187 56.70 -0.73 -29.29
CA PRO A 187 56.94 0.66 -28.96
C PRO A 187 55.91 1.10 -27.92
N ALA A 188 56.37 1.70 -26.82
CA ALA A 188 55.49 2.18 -25.77
C ALA A 188 54.53 3.22 -26.37
N GLU A 189 53.26 2.87 -26.46
CA GLU A 189 52.23 3.73 -27.04
C GLU A 189 52.15 5.05 -26.27
N ASP A 190 52.10 6.17 -27.00
CA ASP A 190 52.00 7.49 -26.41
C ASP A 190 50.56 7.78 -25.99
N TRP A 191 50.25 7.37 -24.75
CA TRP A 191 48.96 7.64 -24.11
C TRP A 191 48.85 9.06 -23.52
N SER A 192 49.73 10.01 -23.88
CA SER A 192 49.76 11.37 -23.31
C SER A 192 48.45 12.15 -23.50
N SER A 193 47.82 12.05 -24.67
CA SER A 193 46.56 12.74 -24.96
C SER A 193 45.39 12.16 -24.15
N GLN A 194 45.37 10.84 -24.01
CA GLN A 194 44.37 10.07 -23.27
C GLN A 194 44.50 10.33 -21.75
N ASN A 195 45.72 10.47 -21.24
CA ASN A 195 45.99 10.90 -19.86
C ASN A 195 45.39 12.30 -19.57
N ALA A 196 45.54 13.27 -20.49
CA ALA A 196 44.95 14.61 -20.32
C ALA A 196 43.41 14.58 -20.28
N VAL A 197 42.78 13.70 -21.08
CA VAL A 197 41.31 13.48 -21.05
C VAL A 197 40.89 12.79 -19.75
N PHE A 198 41.65 11.78 -19.31
CA PHE A 198 41.42 11.08 -18.06
C PHE A 198 41.50 12.03 -16.85
N ASP A 199 42.57 12.80 -16.73
CA ASP A 199 42.78 13.74 -15.61
C ASP A 199 41.69 14.80 -15.53
N LYS A 200 41.19 15.27 -16.68
CA LYS A 200 40.07 16.22 -16.78
C LYS A 200 38.74 15.66 -16.25
N TYR A 201 38.51 14.34 -16.33
CA TYR A 201 37.21 13.72 -16.03
C TYR A 201 37.20 12.69 -14.89
N LYS A 202 38.35 12.20 -14.41
CA LYS A 202 38.45 11.08 -13.44
C LYS A 202 37.66 11.27 -12.15
N THR A 203 37.68 12.48 -11.56
CA THR A 203 36.84 12.79 -10.40
C THR A 203 35.36 12.87 -10.80
N ARG A 204 35.05 13.48 -11.95
CA ARG A 204 33.66 13.74 -12.33
C ARG A 204 32.89 12.49 -12.73
N ILE A 205 33.54 11.51 -13.37
CA ILE A 205 32.90 10.21 -13.67
C ILE A 205 32.62 9.41 -12.39
N VAL A 206 33.47 9.52 -11.35
CA VAL A 206 33.23 8.92 -10.02
C VAL A 206 32.06 9.59 -9.31
N ASP A 207 32.02 10.93 -9.25
CA ASP A 207 30.91 11.69 -8.65
C ASP A 207 29.56 11.31 -9.28
N LEU A 208 29.51 11.33 -10.62
CA LEU A 208 28.29 11.07 -11.39
C LEU A 208 27.86 9.61 -11.26
N ASN A 209 28.80 8.64 -11.27
CA ASN A 209 28.46 7.26 -10.97
C ASN A 209 27.83 7.15 -9.57
N GLY A 210 28.45 7.76 -8.54
CA GLY A 210 27.92 7.78 -7.18
C GLY A 210 26.50 8.35 -7.06
N LEU A 211 26.25 9.52 -7.64
CA LEU A 211 24.96 10.20 -7.55
C LEU A 211 23.85 9.50 -8.36
N VAL A 212 24.10 9.11 -9.62
CA VAL A 212 23.13 8.37 -10.44
C VAL A 212 22.87 7.00 -9.80
N LYS A 213 23.88 6.32 -9.25
CA LYS A 213 23.74 5.05 -8.51
C LYS A 213 22.89 5.18 -7.26
N LYS A 214 23.02 6.28 -6.51
CA LYS A 214 22.17 6.58 -5.35
C LYS A 214 20.71 6.74 -5.78
N MET A 215 20.44 7.61 -6.77
CA MET A 215 19.10 7.81 -7.34
C MET A 215 18.50 6.51 -7.90
N ALA A 216 19.29 5.71 -8.61
CA ALA A 216 18.86 4.46 -9.23
C ALA A 216 18.61 3.31 -8.24
N ARG A 217 18.99 3.45 -6.95
CA ARG A 217 18.97 2.37 -5.96
C ARG A 217 18.42 2.71 -4.57
N THR A 218 18.22 3.98 -4.20
CA THR A 218 17.67 4.35 -2.87
C THR A 218 16.21 3.90 -2.71
N GLU A 219 15.86 3.33 -1.55
CA GLU A 219 14.50 2.85 -1.25
C GLU A 219 13.65 3.92 -0.52
N ASP A 220 14.26 5.04 -0.11
CA ASP A 220 13.57 6.20 0.43
C ASP A 220 13.01 7.06 -0.72
N GLU A 221 11.69 7.21 -0.78
CA GLU A 221 11.02 7.96 -1.85
C GLU A 221 11.17 9.49 -1.69
N ALA A 222 11.34 10.00 -0.46
CA ALA A 222 11.61 11.42 -0.24
C ALA A 222 13.04 11.77 -0.67
N GLU A 223 14.02 10.94 -0.31
CA GLU A 223 15.39 11.08 -0.81
C GLU A 223 15.46 10.93 -2.34
N PHE A 224 14.73 9.97 -2.90
CA PHE A 224 14.62 9.81 -4.36
C PHE A 224 14.05 11.06 -5.04
N LEU A 225 12.97 11.64 -4.51
CA LEU A 225 12.35 12.83 -5.09
C LEU A 225 13.23 14.08 -4.97
N GLU A 226 13.96 14.28 -3.87
CA GLU A 226 14.93 15.38 -3.76
C GLU A 226 16.09 15.22 -4.75
N LEU A 227 16.64 14.01 -4.91
CA LEU A 227 17.63 13.73 -5.95
C LEU A 227 17.06 13.97 -7.36
N ALA A 228 15.82 13.54 -7.62
CA ALA A 228 15.19 13.60 -8.94
C ALA A 228 15.04 15.03 -9.48
N LYS A 229 14.88 16.04 -8.62
CA LYS A 229 14.88 17.47 -9.02
C LYS A 229 16.17 17.92 -9.71
N SER A 230 17.28 17.22 -9.46
CA SER A 230 18.58 17.45 -10.12
C SER A 230 18.91 16.41 -11.20
N GLY A 231 17.98 15.50 -11.50
CA GLY A 231 18.24 14.31 -12.32
C GLY A 231 18.57 14.60 -13.78
N ILE A 232 17.78 15.43 -14.46
CA ILE A 232 17.95 15.67 -15.90
C ILE A 232 19.31 16.34 -16.22
N PRO A 233 19.74 17.43 -15.55
CA PRO A 233 21.08 17.99 -15.75
C PRO A 233 22.21 16.99 -15.44
N MET A 234 22.02 16.14 -14.42
CA MET A 234 22.98 15.09 -14.06
C MET A 234 23.09 13.99 -15.12
N PHE A 235 21.98 13.57 -15.75
CA PHE A 235 22.02 12.59 -16.84
C PHE A 235 22.66 13.17 -18.10
N GLU A 236 22.31 14.41 -18.47
CA GLU A 236 22.99 15.12 -19.56
C GLU A 236 24.49 15.22 -19.31
N GLN A 237 24.91 15.61 -18.10
CA GLN A 237 26.33 15.72 -17.78
C GLN A 237 27.01 14.35 -17.78
N SER A 238 26.35 13.29 -17.30
CA SER A 238 26.85 11.91 -17.39
C SER A 238 27.09 11.50 -18.84
N ARG A 239 26.12 11.72 -19.74
CA ARG A 239 26.24 11.43 -21.17
C ARG A 239 27.36 12.25 -21.82
N LYS A 240 27.48 13.54 -21.50
CA LYS A 240 28.55 14.43 -22.01
C LYS A 240 29.96 13.99 -21.55
N VAL A 241 30.11 13.54 -20.30
CA VAL A 241 31.38 13.02 -19.78
C VAL A 241 31.72 11.66 -20.39
N ILE A 242 30.73 10.76 -20.54
CA ILE A 242 30.91 9.45 -21.20
C ILE A 242 31.35 9.63 -22.65
N ALA A 243 30.67 10.50 -23.41
CA ALA A 243 31.03 10.79 -24.81
C ALA A 243 32.46 11.33 -24.92
N ALA A 244 32.86 12.28 -24.07
CA ALA A 244 34.22 12.84 -24.09
C ALA A 244 35.31 11.85 -23.64
N ILE A 245 34.96 10.82 -22.85
CA ILE A 245 35.87 9.72 -22.52
C ILE A 245 35.99 8.73 -23.69
N HIS A 246 34.89 8.35 -24.35
CA HIS A 246 34.92 7.50 -25.54
C HIS A 246 35.66 8.16 -26.72
N GLU A 247 35.44 9.46 -26.94
CA GLU A 247 36.12 10.26 -27.98
C GLU A 247 37.62 10.40 -27.69
N GLY A 248 37.99 10.75 -26.46
CA GLY A 248 39.37 11.01 -26.08
C GLY A 248 40.17 9.79 -25.63
N ILE A 249 39.53 8.63 -25.39
CA ILE A 249 40.15 7.36 -24.99
C ILE A 249 39.38 6.19 -25.66
N PRO A 250 39.51 5.97 -26.98
CA PRO A 250 38.68 4.98 -27.69
C PRO A 250 38.80 3.56 -27.11
N GLU A 251 40.03 3.08 -26.90
CA GLU A 251 40.29 1.80 -26.24
C GLU A 251 40.41 1.98 -24.72
N ILE A 252 39.30 2.34 -24.06
CA ILE A 252 39.21 2.51 -22.59
C ILE A 252 39.78 1.30 -21.84
N ARG A 253 39.60 0.08 -22.40
CA ARG A 253 40.15 -1.15 -21.84
C ARG A 253 41.68 -1.08 -21.76
N ASP A 254 42.32 -0.81 -22.88
CA ASP A 254 43.76 -1.00 -23.02
C ASP A 254 44.50 0.18 -22.36
N PHE A 255 43.92 1.40 -22.42
CA PHE A 255 44.28 2.52 -21.55
C PHE A 255 44.20 2.15 -20.05
N GLN A 256 43.14 1.47 -19.62
CA GLN A 256 43.04 0.98 -18.25
C GLN A 256 44.06 -0.14 -17.94
N GLU A 257 44.46 -0.97 -18.91
CA GLU A 257 45.50 -1.98 -18.67
C GLU A 257 46.90 -1.34 -18.47
N VAL A 258 47.14 -0.10 -18.92
CA VAL A 258 48.40 0.64 -18.70
C VAL A 258 48.35 1.77 -17.63
N ASN A 259 47.23 2.46 -17.43
CA ASN A 259 47.12 3.57 -16.47
C ASN A 259 46.65 3.11 -15.08
N ALA A 260 47.56 3.18 -14.09
CA ALA A 260 47.31 2.71 -12.73
C ALA A 260 46.18 3.45 -11.97
N GLU A 261 45.91 4.73 -12.27
CA GLU A 261 44.77 5.42 -11.67
C GLU A 261 43.43 5.02 -12.31
N ALA A 262 43.41 4.79 -13.64
CA ALA A 262 42.27 4.25 -14.34
C ALA A 262 41.90 2.84 -13.84
N GLN A 263 42.90 2.01 -13.50
CA GLN A 263 42.69 0.73 -12.80
C GLN A 263 42.07 0.94 -11.41
N LYS A 264 42.65 1.84 -10.61
CA LYS A 264 42.25 2.11 -9.23
C LYS A 264 40.79 2.55 -9.11
N ILE A 265 40.27 3.33 -10.06
CA ILE A 265 38.85 3.71 -10.11
C ILE A 265 37.98 2.74 -10.93
N ASN A 266 38.59 1.79 -11.64
CA ASN A 266 37.97 0.90 -12.61
C ASN A 266 37.14 1.66 -13.66
N LEU A 267 37.80 2.57 -14.39
CA LEU A 267 37.21 3.51 -15.35
C LEU A 267 36.19 2.85 -16.29
N ARG A 268 36.56 1.73 -16.92
CA ARG A 268 35.71 0.97 -17.85
C ARG A 268 34.39 0.53 -17.20
N TYR A 269 34.42 0.13 -15.93
CA TYR A 269 33.21 -0.23 -15.19
C TYR A 269 32.36 1.01 -14.85
N LEU A 270 32.98 2.14 -14.49
CA LEU A 270 32.24 3.37 -14.18
C LEU A 270 31.46 3.91 -15.38
N VAL A 271 32.11 3.93 -16.55
CA VAL A 271 31.49 4.28 -17.84
C VAL A 271 30.36 3.30 -18.17
N SER A 272 30.64 1.98 -18.14
CA SER A 272 29.67 0.96 -18.52
C SER A 272 28.46 0.87 -17.58
N ASP A 273 28.62 0.97 -16.25
CA ASP A 273 27.50 0.94 -15.29
C ASP A 273 26.64 2.21 -15.45
N LEU A 274 27.24 3.38 -15.74
CA LEU A 274 26.48 4.59 -16.06
C LEU A 274 25.68 4.45 -17.36
N GLU A 275 26.36 4.12 -18.46
CA GLU A 275 25.84 4.07 -19.82
C GLU A 275 24.77 2.98 -20.01
N SER A 276 25.02 1.77 -19.50
CA SER A 276 24.19 0.59 -19.80
C SER A 276 23.20 0.18 -18.71
N ASN A 277 23.15 0.88 -17.57
CA ASN A 277 22.36 0.43 -16.42
C ASN A 277 21.82 1.56 -15.52
N LEU A 278 22.66 2.50 -15.08
CA LEU A 278 22.27 3.46 -14.05
C LEU A 278 21.40 4.59 -14.59
N ILE A 279 21.76 5.20 -15.75
CA ILE A 279 21.02 6.32 -16.33
C ILE A 279 19.59 5.89 -16.71
N ASP A 280 19.46 4.84 -17.52
CA ASP A 280 18.16 4.28 -17.92
C ASP A 280 17.28 3.87 -16.72
N ARG A 281 17.88 3.29 -15.67
CA ARG A 281 17.15 2.93 -14.46
C ARG A 281 16.68 4.16 -13.69
N ALA A 282 17.50 5.19 -13.57
CA ALA A 282 17.15 6.44 -12.90
C ALA A 282 16.05 7.19 -13.67
N GLU A 283 16.17 7.31 -14.99
CA GLU A 283 15.13 7.87 -15.86
C GLU A 283 13.82 7.07 -15.77
N HIS A 284 13.89 5.74 -15.77
CA HIS A 284 12.69 4.90 -15.62
C HIS A 284 12.02 5.12 -14.26
N ARG A 285 12.79 5.25 -13.16
CA ARG A 285 12.23 5.61 -11.85
C ARG A 285 11.54 6.96 -11.88
N ILE A 286 12.15 7.99 -12.49
CA ILE A 286 11.54 9.34 -12.57
C ILE A 286 10.22 9.28 -13.36
N LYS A 287 10.20 8.58 -14.51
CA LYS A 287 8.98 8.38 -15.32
C LYS A 287 7.89 7.62 -14.54
N MET A 288 8.25 6.67 -13.67
CA MET A 288 7.33 5.96 -12.79
C MET A 288 6.81 6.83 -11.63
N ALA A 289 7.68 7.63 -10.98
CA ALA A 289 7.28 8.53 -9.89
C ALA A 289 6.39 9.68 -10.39
N ALA A 290 6.72 10.28 -11.54
CA ALA A 290 5.85 11.26 -12.21
C ALA A 290 4.48 10.66 -12.55
N SER A 291 4.45 9.42 -13.05
CA SER A 291 3.20 8.69 -13.26
C SER A 291 2.43 8.45 -11.95
N GLY A 292 3.11 8.20 -10.83
CA GLY A 292 2.51 8.10 -9.50
C GLY A 292 1.84 9.41 -9.06
N LEU A 293 2.61 10.50 -9.04
CA LEU A 293 2.15 11.85 -8.65
C LEU A 293 0.95 12.33 -9.47
N LEU A 294 0.91 12.04 -10.78
CA LEU A 294 -0.24 12.32 -11.65
C LEU A 294 -1.51 11.53 -11.23
N ASN A 295 -1.38 10.23 -10.98
CA ASN A 295 -2.50 9.40 -10.51
C ASN A 295 -3.02 9.87 -9.13
N GLU A 296 -2.12 10.29 -8.24
CA GLU A 296 -2.51 10.86 -6.95
C GLU A 296 -3.19 12.23 -7.10
N ALA A 297 -2.73 13.09 -8.01
CA ALA A 297 -3.36 14.39 -8.27
C ALA A 297 -4.79 14.25 -8.83
N ASP A 298 -5.03 13.26 -9.72
CA ASP A 298 -6.38 12.94 -10.18
C ASP A 298 -7.23 12.28 -9.08
N SER A 299 -6.63 11.45 -8.23
CA SER A 299 -7.30 10.86 -7.06
C SER A 299 -7.76 11.93 -6.05
N GLU A 300 -6.90 12.92 -5.78
CA GLU A 300 -7.23 14.10 -4.99
C GLU A 300 -8.38 14.90 -5.62
N LEU A 301 -8.29 15.19 -6.92
CA LEU A 301 -9.36 15.86 -7.65
C LEU A 301 -10.68 15.08 -7.56
N TYR A 302 -10.65 13.77 -7.75
CA TYR A 302 -11.80 12.89 -7.63
C TYR A 302 -12.40 12.93 -6.21
N SER A 303 -11.56 12.97 -5.17
CA SER A 303 -12.00 13.05 -3.78
C SER A 303 -12.78 14.34 -3.46
N MET A 304 -12.49 15.45 -4.17
CA MET A 304 -13.22 16.71 -4.07
C MET A 304 -14.63 16.64 -4.71
N LYS A 305 -14.98 15.59 -5.46
CA LYS A 305 -16.27 15.48 -6.17
C LYS A 305 -17.44 15.41 -5.17
N GLY A 306 -18.28 16.44 -5.19
CA GLY A 306 -19.45 16.55 -4.30
C GLY A 306 -19.11 17.00 -2.87
N GLN A 307 -17.84 17.27 -2.56
CA GLN A 307 -17.46 17.80 -1.25
C GLN A 307 -17.90 19.24 -1.08
N LYS A 308 -18.80 19.46 -0.11
CA LYS A 308 -19.20 20.81 0.33
C LYS A 308 -18.26 21.38 1.41
N ARG A 309 -17.33 20.56 1.91
CA ARG A 309 -16.35 20.89 2.96
C ARG A 309 -15.21 21.75 2.42
N PRO A 310 -15.13 23.04 2.78
CA PRO A 310 -14.15 23.96 2.20
C PRO A 310 -12.74 23.75 2.80
N ASP A 311 -12.66 23.24 4.03
CA ASP A 311 -11.43 22.76 4.65
C ASP A 311 -10.84 21.55 3.89
N PHE A 312 -11.68 20.59 3.52
CA PHE A 312 -11.28 19.44 2.71
C PHE A 312 -10.80 19.90 1.32
N ALA A 313 -11.59 20.76 0.66
CA ALA A 313 -11.27 21.26 -0.67
C ALA A 313 -9.97 22.09 -0.69
N ALA A 314 -9.73 22.94 0.33
CA ALA A 314 -8.47 23.67 0.48
C ALA A 314 -7.27 22.73 0.64
N ASN A 315 -7.41 21.70 1.49
CA ASN A 315 -6.33 20.75 1.75
C ASN A 315 -6.00 19.88 0.51
N SER A 316 -7.01 19.41 -0.23
CA SER A 316 -6.79 18.69 -1.50
C SER A 316 -6.21 19.62 -2.59
N MET A 317 -6.68 20.87 -2.71
CA MET A 317 -6.09 21.83 -3.65
C MET A 317 -4.61 22.13 -3.32
N GLY A 318 -4.26 22.18 -2.03
CA GLY A 318 -2.87 22.27 -1.56
C GLY A 318 -2.02 21.08 -2.02
N ARG A 319 -2.48 19.84 -1.77
CA ARG A 319 -1.76 18.62 -2.18
C ARG A 319 -1.65 18.48 -3.71
N ILE A 320 -2.65 18.94 -4.47
CA ILE A 320 -2.59 19.01 -5.94
C ILE A 320 -1.52 20.01 -6.40
N LYS A 321 -1.48 21.22 -5.82
CA LYS A 321 -0.47 22.25 -6.13
C LYS A 321 0.95 21.77 -5.80
N GLU A 322 1.13 21.10 -4.66
CA GLU A 322 2.38 20.47 -4.22
C GLU A 322 2.86 19.38 -5.21
N LYS A 323 1.97 18.45 -5.60
CA LYS A 323 2.28 17.40 -6.59
C LYS A 323 2.71 17.97 -7.93
N PHE A 324 2.03 19.01 -8.42
CA PHE A 324 2.45 19.66 -9.67
C PHE A 324 3.77 20.42 -9.54
N ALA A 325 4.08 21.03 -8.39
CA ALA A 325 5.40 21.64 -8.18
C ALA A 325 6.54 20.61 -8.16
N ILE A 326 6.30 19.40 -7.66
CA ILE A 326 7.27 18.28 -7.76
C ILE A 326 7.40 17.83 -9.23
N LEU A 327 6.28 17.64 -9.93
CA LEU A 327 6.26 17.25 -11.35
C LEU A 327 6.99 18.26 -12.25
N ASP A 328 6.78 19.56 -12.04
CA ASP A 328 7.46 20.64 -12.76
C ASP A 328 9.00 20.55 -12.62
N ALA A 329 9.49 20.04 -11.49
CA ALA A 329 10.92 19.91 -11.19
C ALA A 329 11.54 18.58 -11.65
N ILE A 330 10.80 17.46 -11.59
CA ILE A 330 11.34 16.14 -11.99
C ILE A 330 11.04 15.76 -13.44
N ALA A 331 10.03 16.39 -14.06
CA ALA A 331 9.61 16.17 -15.44
C ALA A 331 9.32 17.49 -16.20
N PRO A 332 10.23 18.50 -16.16
CA PRO A 332 10.07 19.74 -16.90
C PRO A 332 9.90 19.48 -18.41
N GLY A 333 8.86 20.07 -19.00
CA GLY A 333 8.55 19.92 -20.42
C GLY A 333 7.87 18.61 -20.82
N ASP A 334 7.56 17.70 -19.88
CA ASP A 334 6.78 16.51 -20.19
C ASP A 334 5.35 16.89 -20.64
N ALA A 335 5.01 16.52 -21.88
CA ALA A 335 3.75 16.90 -22.51
C ALA A 335 2.52 16.34 -21.78
N LYS A 336 2.63 15.16 -21.16
CA LYS A 336 1.54 14.57 -20.38
C LYS A 336 1.38 15.27 -19.04
N VAL A 337 2.48 15.65 -18.39
CA VAL A 337 2.43 16.49 -17.18
C VAL A 337 1.73 17.82 -17.50
N ALA A 338 2.06 18.46 -18.63
CA ALA A 338 1.40 19.69 -19.07
C ALA A 338 -0.11 19.50 -19.36
N GLU A 339 -0.48 18.45 -20.10
CA GLU A 339 -1.88 18.09 -20.39
C GLU A 339 -2.69 17.86 -19.11
N GLU A 340 -2.19 17.00 -18.22
CA GLU A 340 -2.87 16.65 -16.97
C GLU A 340 -2.93 17.83 -16.01
N LYS A 341 -1.92 18.72 -16.00
CA LYS A 341 -1.95 19.98 -15.24
C LYS A 341 -3.02 20.92 -15.76
N ALA A 342 -3.13 21.09 -17.07
CA ALA A 342 -4.18 21.88 -17.72
C ALA A 342 -5.59 21.32 -17.49
N ARG A 343 -5.74 19.99 -17.37
CA ARG A 343 -7.00 19.32 -17.03
C ARG A 343 -7.36 19.43 -15.55
N ILE A 344 -6.43 19.11 -14.66
CA ILE A 344 -6.69 18.92 -13.22
C ILE A 344 -6.80 20.27 -12.50
N MET A 345 -5.88 21.21 -12.75
CA MET A 345 -5.81 22.45 -11.96
C MET A 345 -7.08 23.33 -12.07
N PRO A 346 -7.67 23.59 -13.26
CA PRO A 346 -8.86 24.43 -13.36
C PRO A 346 -10.11 23.79 -12.74
N GLU A 347 -10.29 22.47 -12.90
CA GLU A 347 -11.44 21.76 -12.29
C GLU A 347 -11.25 21.59 -10.77
N ALA A 348 -10.03 21.46 -10.28
CA ALA A 348 -9.71 21.49 -8.84
C ALA A 348 -10.00 22.87 -8.23
N GLU A 349 -9.53 23.95 -8.86
CA GLU A 349 -9.77 25.33 -8.43
C GLU A 349 -11.28 25.65 -8.47
N LYS A 350 -11.98 25.27 -9.54
CA LYS A 350 -13.45 25.37 -9.64
C LYS A 350 -14.20 24.62 -8.53
N ARG A 351 -13.75 23.41 -8.14
CA ARG A 351 -14.33 22.68 -6.98
C ARG A 351 -14.01 23.35 -5.65
N TYR A 352 -12.80 23.89 -5.50
CA TYR A 352 -12.42 24.68 -4.33
C TYR A 352 -13.28 25.95 -4.20
N GLN A 353 -13.43 26.74 -5.26
CA GLN A 353 -14.29 27.93 -5.26
C GLN A 353 -15.76 27.58 -5.01
N ALA A 354 -16.27 26.47 -5.59
CA ALA A 354 -17.62 25.98 -5.31
C ALA A 354 -17.82 25.55 -3.84
N ALA A 355 -16.78 25.05 -3.17
CA ALA A 355 -16.80 24.78 -1.74
C ALA A 355 -16.75 26.10 -0.93
N MET A 356 -15.84 27.02 -1.27
CA MET A 356 -15.71 28.34 -0.62
C MET A 356 -17.00 29.19 -0.72
N ALA A 357 -17.73 29.10 -1.83
CA ALA A 357 -19.04 29.73 -2.00
C ALA A 357 -20.12 29.20 -1.03
N ASN A 358 -19.89 28.07 -0.36
CA ASN A 358 -20.74 27.62 0.76
C ASN A 358 -20.33 28.27 2.09
N VAL A 359 -19.06 28.68 2.30
CA VAL A 359 -18.63 29.43 3.51
C VAL A 359 -19.37 30.76 3.63
N ALA A 360 -19.58 31.45 2.50
CA ALA A 360 -20.38 32.67 2.45
C ALA A 360 -21.85 32.45 2.86
N LYS A 361 -22.32 31.20 2.83
CA LYS A 361 -23.69 30.78 3.19
C LYS A 361 -23.75 30.06 4.55
N THR A 362 -22.63 29.64 5.13
CA THR A 362 -22.63 29.11 6.50
C THR A 362 -22.87 30.26 7.47
N LYS A 363 -23.74 29.99 8.44
CA LYS A 363 -24.11 30.85 9.56
C LYS A 363 -23.99 30.03 10.83
N MET A 364 -23.98 30.67 11.99
CA MET A 364 -24.24 29.96 13.23
C MET A 364 -25.67 29.40 13.23
N PRO A 365 -25.94 28.29 13.94
CA PRO A 365 -27.31 27.92 14.27
C PRO A 365 -27.96 29.03 15.10
N LYS A 366 -29.30 29.04 15.16
CA LYS A 366 -29.99 29.82 16.20
C LYS A 366 -29.73 29.19 17.56
N GLU A 367 -29.70 30.04 18.58
CA GLU A 367 -29.79 29.63 19.98
C GLU A 367 -31.08 28.84 20.19
N LYS A 368 -30.98 27.74 20.93
CA LYS A 368 -32.09 26.83 21.19
C LYS A 368 -32.41 26.68 22.68
N PHE A 369 -31.45 26.96 23.54
CA PHE A 369 -31.58 26.68 24.96
C PHE A 369 -32.43 27.75 25.66
N ASP A 370 -33.45 27.30 26.40
CA ASP A 370 -34.47 28.15 27.02
C ASP A 370 -34.28 28.38 28.53
N GLY A 371 -33.37 27.66 29.18
CA GLY A 371 -33.07 27.82 30.60
C GLY A 371 -32.32 29.11 30.96
N ASP A 372 -32.66 29.69 32.12
CA ASP A 372 -32.12 30.98 32.59
C ASP A 372 -30.59 30.99 32.78
N ASP A 373 -29.94 29.83 32.96
CA ASP A 373 -28.48 29.73 33.11
C ASP A 373 -27.69 29.81 31.79
N ALA A 374 -28.36 30.08 30.67
CA ALA A 374 -27.78 30.10 29.31
C ALA A 374 -26.48 30.90 29.17
N ASP A 375 -26.39 32.11 29.74
CA ASP A 375 -25.17 32.94 29.65
C ASP A 375 -24.02 32.44 30.51
N ALA A 376 -24.32 31.86 31.68
CA ALA A 376 -23.31 31.19 32.49
C ALA A 376 -22.74 29.96 31.76
N ILE A 377 -23.62 29.14 31.17
CA ILE A 377 -23.20 28.00 30.32
C ILE A 377 -22.35 28.48 29.14
N ARG A 378 -22.76 29.55 28.43
CA ARG A 378 -21.98 30.10 27.30
C ARG A 378 -20.58 30.56 27.74
N ALA A 379 -20.48 31.22 28.89
CA ALA A 379 -19.20 31.66 29.46
C ALA A 379 -18.29 30.48 29.85
N ASP A 380 -18.83 29.47 30.54
CA ASP A 380 -18.07 28.27 30.92
C ASP A 380 -17.62 27.48 29.69
N ILE A 381 -18.45 27.33 28.66
CA ILE A 381 -18.06 26.68 27.39
C ILE A 381 -16.88 27.42 26.74
N ALA A 382 -16.92 28.76 26.70
CA ALA A 382 -15.83 29.54 26.13
C ALA A 382 -14.52 29.41 26.93
N LYS A 383 -14.63 29.37 28.27
CA LYS A 383 -13.52 29.16 29.21
C LYS A 383 -12.92 27.76 29.05
N LEU A 384 -13.74 26.71 29.04
CA LEU A 384 -13.33 25.32 28.83
C LEU A 384 -12.67 25.10 27.48
N TYR A 385 -13.20 25.70 26.40
CA TYR A 385 -12.56 25.65 25.09
C TYR A 385 -11.17 26.29 25.15
N SER A 386 -11.07 27.51 25.67
CA SER A 386 -9.82 28.28 25.70
C SER A 386 -8.75 27.64 26.59
N ALA A 387 -9.15 26.95 27.66
CA ALA A 387 -8.24 26.19 28.52
C ALA A 387 -7.75 24.87 27.89
N LYS A 388 -8.56 24.23 27.03
CA LYS A 388 -8.23 22.96 26.37
C LYS A 388 -7.56 23.12 25.01
N TYR A 389 -7.79 24.26 24.33
CA TYR A 389 -7.35 24.52 22.96
C TYR A 389 -6.76 25.94 22.83
N ALA A 390 -5.43 26.04 22.89
CA ALA A 390 -4.69 27.29 22.69
C ALA A 390 -4.58 27.75 21.22
N ASP A 391 -5.49 27.29 20.35
CA ASP A 391 -5.34 27.38 18.89
C ASP A 391 -6.23 28.44 18.21
N GLY A 392 -6.94 29.26 19.01
CA GLY A 392 -7.70 30.41 18.55
C GLY A 392 -8.47 31.13 19.65
N LYS A 393 -9.07 32.28 19.32
CA LYS A 393 -9.94 33.04 20.24
C LYS A 393 -11.40 32.70 20.00
N VAL A 394 -12.13 32.27 21.03
CA VAL A 394 -13.59 32.08 20.97
C VAL A 394 -14.27 33.41 20.62
N LYS A 395 -15.22 33.35 19.68
CA LYS A 395 -15.97 34.50 19.12
C LYS A 395 -17.45 34.46 19.45
N ARG A 396 -18.06 33.27 19.49
CA ARG A 396 -19.46 33.04 19.89
C ARG A 396 -19.63 31.60 20.35
N VAL A 397 -20.48 31.38 21.35
CA VAL A 397 -21.06 30.09 21.69
C VAL A 397 -22.56 30.16 21.40
N VAL A 398 -23.13 29.10 20.86
CA VAL A 398 -24.58 28.92 20.69
C VAL A 398 -24.95 27.52 21.17
N ILE A 399 -25.90 27.40 22.09
CA ILE A 399 -26.38 26.10 22.54
C ILE A 399 -27.42 25.58 21.54
N THR A 400 -27.30 24.29 21.20
CA THR A 400 -28.10 23.62 20.17
C THR A 400 -28.97 22.49 20.73
N SER A 401 -28.79 22.15 22.01
CA SER A 401 -29.84 21.54 22.83
C SER A 401 -30.94 22.55 23.11
N GLU A 402 -32.19 22.09 23.18
CA GLU A 402 -33.31 22.86 23.72
C GLU A 402 -33.25 22.90 25.25
N SER A 403 -32.97 21.77 25.90
CA SER A 403 -32.78 21.67 27.35
C SER A 403 -31.67 20.69 27.72
N TRP A 404 -31.34 20.60 29.01
CA TRP A 404 -30.46 19.58 29.55
C TRP A 404 -31.04 18.18 29.32
N LYS A 405 -30.23 17.25 28.79
CA LYS A 405 -30.63 15.84 28.62
C LYS A 405 -30.02 14.99 29.71
N GLU A 406 -30.86 14.53 30.63
CA GLU A 406 -30.48 13.65 31.73
C GLU A 406 -30.44 12.19 31.29
N GLN A 407 -29.35 11.49 31.60
CA GLN A 407 -29.17 10.09 31.21
C GLN A 407 -28.19 9.35 32.14
N ALA A 408 -28.60 8.15 32.59
CA ALA A 408 -27.70 7.15 33.17
C ALA A 408 -26.81 6.56 32.07
N VAL A 409 -25.48 6.64 32.23
CA VAL A 409 -24.51 6.14 31.25
C VAL A 409 -23.46 5.28 31.95
N ALA A 410 -23.24 4.08 31.42
CA ALA A 410 -22.02 3.32 31.63
C ALA A 410 -21.18 3.39 30.36
N GLU A 411 -20.00 3.99 30.42
CA GLU A 411 -19.06 4.11 29.31
C GLU A 411 -17.66 3.65 29.72
N VAL A 412 -16.91 3.10 28.77
CA VAL A 412 -15.50 2.72 28.98
C VAL A 412 -14.65 3.97 28.75
N ASN A 413 -13.89 4.39 29.75
CA ASN A 413 -13.04 5.58 29.66
C ASN A 413 -11.73 5.30 28.90
N ASN A 414 -10.89 6.33 28.73
CA ASN A 414 -9.60 6.20 28.03
C ASN A 414 -8.60 5.26 28.71
N ASN A 415 -8.78 4.94 30.00
CA ASN A 415 -7.96 3.99 30.75
C ASN A 415 -8.46 2.54 30.61
N SER A 416 -9.53 2.31 29.83
CA SER A 416 -10.29 1.05 29.74
C SER A 416 -11.09 0.66 31.00
N GLU A 417 -11.37 1.63 31.88
CA GLU A 417 -12.20 1.43 33.09
C GLU A 417 -13.68 1.67 32.75
N ILE A 418 -14.59 0.87 33.34
CA ILE A 418 -16.04 1.11 33.22
C ILE A 418 -16.43 2.21 34.20
N VAL A 419 -16.81 3.37 33.68
CA VAL A 419 -17.36 4.48 34.48
C VAL A 419 -18.87 4.49 34.30
N ALA A 420 -19.60 4.25 35.39
CA ALA A 420 -21.04 4.39 35.46
C ALA A 420 -21.42 5.65 36.24
N GLY A 421 -22.41 6.40 35.75
CA GLY A 421 -22.89 7.61 36.43
C GLY A 421 -24.15 8.19 35.78
N TYR A 422 -24.77 9.15 36.47
CA TYR A 422 -25.87 9.95 35.95
C TYR A 422 -25.34 11.31 35.48
N TYR A 423 -25.82 11.80 34.34
CA TYR A 423 -25.23 12.97 33.69
C TYR A 423 -26.28 13.88 33.03
N LYS A 424 -26.10 15.19 33.19
CA LYS A 424 -26.78 16.24 32.42
C LYS A 424 -25.95 16.56 31.17
N TYR A 425 -26.48 16.35 29.97
CA TYR A 425 -25.81 16.59 28.68
C TYR A 425 -26.37 17.80 27.93
N LEU A 426 -25.49 18.53 27.23
CA LEU A 426 -25.86 19.56 26.25
C LEU A 426 -24.97 19.49 25.00
N TYR A 427 -25.49 19.97 23.86
CA TYR A 427 -24.70 20.18 22.64
C TYR A 427 -24.65 21.66 22.27
N ALA A 428 -23.47 22.19 21.95
CA ALA A 428 -23.30 23.57 21.53
C ALA A 428 -22.35 23.68 20.32
N GLN A 429 -22.40 24.83 19.64
CA GLN A 429 -21.48 25.19 18.58
C GLN A 429 -20.60 26.37 19.02
N VAL A 430 -19.29 26.19 18.95
CA VAL A 430 -18.28 27.16 19.39
C VAL A 430 -17.56 27.72 18.18
N ALA A 431 -17.80 29.00 17.86
CA ALA A 431 -17.13 29.73 16.79
C ALA A 431 -15.81 30.31 17.31
N VAL A 432 -14.72 30.08 16.56
CA VAL A 432 -13.34 30.37 16.98
C VAL A 432 -12.58 31.04 15.84
N LYS A 433 -11.99 32.20 16.10
CA LYS A 433 -11.07 32.90 15.18
C LYS A 433 -9.67 32.32 15.35
N LYS A 434 -9.09 31.84 14.24
CA LYS A 434 -7.72 31.34 14.11
C LYS A 434 -6.95 32.19 13.09
N ALA A 435 -5.64 31.98 13.01
CA ALA A 435 -4.77 32.70 12.07
C ALA A 435 -5.22 32.55 10.59
N LYS A 436 -5.83 31.41 10.23
CA LYS A 436 -6.32 31.11 8.86
C LYS A 436 -7.82 31.34 8.64
N GLY A 437 -8.51 32.06 9.53
CA GLY A 437 -9.96 32.34 9.43
C GLY A 437 -10.76 31.82 10.61
N CYS A 438 -12.09 31.72 10.48
CA CYS A 438 -12.98 31.24 11.53
C CYS A 438 -13.45 29.81 11.29
N LEU A 439 -13.48 29.00 12.36
CA LEU A 439 -14.05 27.66 12.37
C LEU A 439 -15.14 27.57 13.44
N VAL A 440 -16.18 26.77 13.18
CA VAL A 440 -17.21 26.43 14.16
C VAL A 440 -17.06 24.96 14.55
N TYR A 441 -16.95 24.69 15.84
CA TYR A 441 -16.84 23.35 16.42
C TYR A 441 -18.18 22.91 16.99
N ALA A 442 -18.76 21.84 16.46
CA ALA A 442 -19.86 21.15 17.15
C ALA A 442 -19.29 20.34 18.32
N MET A 443 -19.78 20.57 19.54
CA MET A 443 -19.22 20.00 20.77
C MET A 443 -20.31 19.50 21.71
N GLY A 444 -20.06 18.37 22.36
CA GLY A 444 -20.90 17.84 23.44
C GLY A 444 -20.26 18.11 24.80
N PHE A 445 -21.06 18.62 25.74
CA PHE A 445 -20.65 18.90 27.11
C PHE A 445 -21.51 18.12 28.10
N ARG A 446 -21.01 17.95 29.32
CA ARG A 446 -21.73 17.28 30.40
C ARG A 446 -21.47 17.90 31.77
N LYS A 447 -22.40 17.73 32.69
CA LYS A 447 -22.14 17.76 34.14
C LYS A 447 -22.43 16.36 34.70
N GLY A 448 -21.59 15.82 35.56
CA GLY A 448 -21.84 14.56 36.29
C GLY A 448 -22.62 14.81 37.57
N TRP A 449 -23.57 13.95 37.92
CA TRP A 449 -24.29 14.00 39.20
C TRP A 449 -23.31 13.71 40.35
N THR A 450 -23.44 14.42 41.47
CA THR A 450 -22.52 14.30 42.62
C THR A 450 -22.77 13.05 43.47
N GLY A 451 -24.00 12.51 43.42
CA GLY A 451 -24.50 11.51 44.36
C GLY A 451 -25.47 12.09 45.40
N GLU A 452 -25.61 13.42 45.47
CA GLU A 452 -26.45 14.12 46.44
C GLU A 452 -27.48 15.00 45.73
N GLY A 453 -28.74 14.95 46.18
CA GLY A 453 -29.83 15.80 45.70
C GLY A 453 -29.96 15.90 44.17
N GLU A 454 -30.24 17.11 43.69
CA GLU A 454 -30.16 17.47 42.27
C GLU A 454 -28.80 18.10 41.90
N ASP A 455 -27.75 17.89 42.70
CA ASP A 455 -26.46 18.55 42.50
C ASP A 455 -25.62 17.89 41.41
N TYR A 456 -25.06 18.72 40.54
CA TYR A 456 -24.19 18.29 39.45
C TYR A 456 -22.88 19.07 39.49
N GLY A 457 -21.78 18.36 39.26
CA GLY A 457 -20.43 18.91 39.21
C GLY A 457 -20.19 19.90 38.06
N PRO A 458 -18.93 20.38 37.91
CA PRO A 458 -18.58 21.37 36.90
C PRO A 458 -18.84 20.87 35.47
N LEU A 459 -18.94 21.83 34.54
CA LEU A 459 -19.12 21.53 33.13
C LEU A 459 -17.83 20.95 32.51
N GLU A 460 -17.97 19.86 31.77
CA GLU A 460 -16.86 19.18 31.06
C GLU A 460 -17.08 19.14 29.54
N ILE A 461 -15.99 19.18 28.76
CA ILE A 461 -16.01 18.85 27.32
C ILE A 461 -16.00 17.32 27.17
N ARG A 462 -17.17 16.72 26.89
CA ARG A 462 -17.31 15.28 26.59
C ARG A 462 -16.75 14.94 25.21
N SER A 463 -17.10 15.71 24.19
CA SER A 463 -16.77 15.38 22.80
C SER A 463 -16.61 16.60 21.88
N VAL A 464 -15.81 16.42 20.83
CA VAL A 464 -15.65 17.39 19.74
C VAL A 464 -15.95 16.67 18.43
N GLY A 465 -16.96 17.14 17.72
CA GLY A 465 -17.38 16.62 16.42
C GLY A 465 -16.59 17.22 15.26
N SER A 466 -17.13 17.06 14.04
CA SER A 466 -16.58 17.79 12.88
C SER A 466 -16.74 19.29 13.07
N ASN A 467 -15.71 20.04 12.70
CA ASN A 467 -15.78 21.49 12.55
C ASN A 467 -16.08 21.86 11.09
N TYR A 468 -16.52 23.10 10.87
CA TYR A 468 -16.70 23.69 9.54
C TYR A 468 -16.28 25.16 9.52
N PRO A 469 -15.76 25.68 8.39
CA PRO A 469 -15.40 27.09 8.26
C PRO A 469 -16.63 28.01 8.12
N ILE A 470 -16.48 29.23 8.62
CA ILE A 470 -17.47 30.31 8.56
C ILE A 470 -16.78 31.64 8.26
N LEU A 471 -17.45 32.58 7.60
CA LEU A 471 -16.99 33.96 7.51
C LEU A 471 -17.20 34.67 8.86
N GLU A 472 -16.33 35.61 9.23
CA GLU A 472 -16.39 36.22 10.58
C GLU A 472 -17.65 37.07 10.77
N GLU A 473 -18.03 37.81 9.72
CA GLU A 473 -19.28 38.54 9.60
C GLU A 473 -20.53 37.64 9.59
N ASN A 474 -20.39 36.32 9.42
CA ASN A 474 -21.49 35.36 9.53
C ASN A 474 -21.63 34.72 10.92
N ILE A 475 -20.69 34.98 11.86
CA ILE A 475 -20.79 34.47 13.23
C ILE A 475 -21.96 35.11 14.00
N GLY A 476 -22.29 36.37 13.69
CA GLY A 476 -23.42 37.09 14.31
C GLY A 476 -24.79 36.88 13.65
N LYS A 477 -24.84 36.34 12.42
CA LYS A 477 -26.03 36.25 11.55
C LYS A 477 -26.79 34.92 11.65
#